data_AF-A0A2V8HV55-F1
#
_entry.id   AF-A0A2V8HV55-F1
#
_cell.length_a   1.000
_cell.length_b   1.000
_cell.length_c   1.000
_cell.angle_alpha   90.00
_cell.angle_beta   90.00
_cell.angle_gamma   90.00
#
_symmetry.space_group_name_H-M   'P 1'
#
loop_
_entity.id
_entity.type
_entity.pdbx_description
1 polymer ?
#
loop_
_entity_poly.entity_id
_entity_poly.type
_entity_poly.pdbx_seq_one_letter_code
_entity_poly.pdbx_strand_id
1 'polypeptide(L)'
;MEISALPVQGNVYMLVGAGGNTTIQVDEHSVIVVDTQYAELGAKLVAAIRRITNKPIRYIINTHFHADHTGGNVAIGKAGDSVPVQFPDVFTSSLAETAAIVAHENVLKKMSAPTGRQAPAPFDAWPTE
;
A
#
# COMPACT_ATOMS: atom_id res chain seq x y z
N MET A 1 -3.03 -18.50 7.75
CA MET A 1 -2.88 -17.43 8.76
C MET A 1 -3.90 -16.32 8.51
N GLU A 2 -4.44 -15.75 9.59
CA GLU A 2 -5.36 -14.60 9.57
C GLU A 2 -4.60 -13.30 9.87
N ILE A 3 -5.21 -12.14 9.55
CA ILE A 3 -4.70 -10.82 9.94
C ILE A 3 -5.49 -10.34 11.16
N SER A 4 -4.79 -10.01 12.26
CA SER A 4 -5.39 -9.44 13.46
C SER A 4 -5.23 -7.92 13.47
N ALA A 5 -6.31 -7.20 13.75
CA ALA A 5 -6.30 -5.75 13.89
C ALA A 5 -6.29 -5.34 15.35
N LEU A 6 -5.31 -4.52 15.75
CA LEU A 6 -5.15 -4.01 17.10
C LEU A 6 -5.26 -2.47 17.08
N PRO A 7 -6.24 -1.86 17.77
CA PRO A 7 -6.27 -0.41 17.91
C PRO A 7 -5.06 0.05 18.75
N VAL A 8 -4.37 1.09 18.29
CA VAL A 8 -3.21 1.67 18.98
C VAL A 8 -3.62 2.94 19.71
N GLN A 9 -4.02 3.97 18.96
CA GLN A 9 -4.51 5.24 19.52
C GLN A 9 -5.31 6.00 18.46
N GLY A 10 -6.47 6.53 18.84
CA GLY A 10 -7.31 7.33 17.94
C GLY A 10 -7.68 6.56 16.68
N ASN A 11 -7.24 7.06 15.52
CA ASN A 11 -7.49 6.47 14.21
C ASN A 11 -6.33 5.60 13.68
N VAL A 12 -5.40 5.18 14.55
CA VAL A 12 -4.24 4.35 14.20
C VAL A 12 -4.44 2.90 14.67
N TYR A 13 -4.15 1.95 13.78
CA TYR A 13 -4.28 0.52 14.02
C TYR A 13 -3.01 -0.22 13.57
N MET A 14 -2.66 -1.30 14.27
CA MET A 14 -1.63 -2.25 13.86
C MET A 14 -2.31 -3.53 13.35
N LEU A 15 -1.94 -3.97 12.16
CA LEU A 15 -2.38 -5.20 11.52
C LEU A 15 -1.23 -6.22 11.58
N VAL A 16 -1.45 -7.29 12.33
CA VAL A 16 -0.47 -8.35 12.59
C VAL A 16 -0.77 -9.56 11.72
N GLY A 17 0.26 -10.08 11.04
CA GLY A 17 0.18 -11.30 10.23
C GLY A 17 1.51 -12.05 10.20
N ALA A 18 1.81 -12.74 9.09
CA ALA A 18 3.01 -13.58 8.99
C ALA A 18 4.27 -12.81 8.54
N GLY A 19 4.11 -11.60 7.99
CA GLY A 19 5.21 -10.72 7.57
C GLY A 19 5.54 -9.67 8.63
N GLY A 20 5.94 -8.48 8.19
CA GLY A 20 6.05 -7.31 9.05
C GLY A 20 4.70 -6.88 9.63
N ASN A 21 4.73 -6.08 10.69
CA ASN A 21 3.52 -5.41 11.17
C ASN A 21 3.15 -4.30 10.19
N THR A 22 1.89 -4.28 9.75
CA THR A 22 1.36 -3.18 8.94
C THR A 22 0.70 -2.17 9.87
N THR A 23 1.03 -0.89 9.74
CA THR A 23 0.28 0.17 10.42
C THR A 23 -0.71 0.79 9.44
N ILE A 24 -1.92 1.11 9.91
CA ILE A 24 -2.83 1.96 9.15
C ILE A 24 -3.27 3.17 9.98
N GLN A 25 -3.49 4.29 9.29
CA GLN A 25 -4.16 5.46 9.83
C GLN A 25 -5.40 5.76 8.99
N VAL A 26 -6.55 5.95 9.66
CA VAL A 26 -7.84 6.21 9.01
C VAL A 26 -8.25 7.66 9.21
N ASP A 27 -8.01 8.51 8.22
CA ASP A 27 -8.39 9.93 8.29
C ASP A 27 -9.84 10.15 7.83
N GLU A 28 -10.29 11.40 7.82
CA GLU A 28 -11.66 11.75 7.38
C GLU A 28 -11.92 11.34 5.91
N HIS A 29 -10.89 11.36 5.07
CA HIS A 29 -11.04 11.17 3.63
C HIS A 29 -10.40 9.88 3.09
N SER A 30 -9.43 9.29 3.78
CA SER A 30 -8.65 8.18 3.24
C SER A 30 -7.94 7.34 4.29
N VAL A 31 -7.37 6.22 3.84
CA VAL A 31 -6.47 5.36 4.62
C VAL A 31 -5.05 5.50 4.08
N ILE A 32 -4.11 5.64 5.02
CA ILE A 32 -2.67 5.45 4.79
C ILE A 32 -2.29 4.08 5.33
N VAL A 33 -1.53 3.31 4.55
CA VAL A 33 -1.00 1.99 4.92
C VAL A 33 0.52 2.08 4.98
N VAL A 34 1.13 1.58 6.04
CA VAL A 34 2.59 1.50 6.21
C VAL A 34 2.98 0.02 6.20
N ASP A 35 3.73 -0.37 5.16
CA ASP A 35 4.10 -1.74 4.81
C ASP A 35 2.92 -2.70 4.57
N THR A 36 3.10 -3.69 3.69
CA THR A 36 1.99 -4.48 3.12
C THR A 36 2.12 -5.98 3.34
N GLN A 37 3.01 -6.41 4.23
CA GLN A 37 3.30 -7.82 4.52
C GLN A 37 3.71 -8.62 3.26
N TYR A 38 3.72 -9.95 3.37
CA TYR A 38 3.93 -10.85 2.23
C TYR A 38 2.77 -10.84 1.25
N ALA A 39 3.06 -11.20 -0.01
CA ALA A 39 2.11 -11.15 -1.12
C ALA A 39 0.86 -12.01 -0.90
N GLU A 40 1.00 -13.21 -0.35
CA GLU A 40 -0.09 -14.14 -0.05
C GLU A 40 -1.06 -13.62 1.04
N LEU A 41 -0.66 -12.58 1.78
CA LEU A 41 -1.48 -11.91 2.77
C LEU A 41 -2.21 -10.69 2.22
N GLY A 42 -1.86 -10.20 1.03
CA GLY A 42 -2.40 -8.95 0.47
C GLY A 42 -3.93 -8.89 0.46
N ALA A 43 -4.62 -9.93 -0.03
CA ALA A 43 -6.08 -9.97 -0.05
C ALA A 43 -6.68 -9.98 1.37
N LYS A 44 -6.02 -10.64 2.33
CA LYS A 44 -6.46 -10.67 3.73
C LYS A 44 -6.22 -9.34 4.43
N LEU A 45 -5.14 -8.66 4.07
CA LEU A 45 -4.81 -7.33 4.56
C LEU A 45 -5.85 -6.30 4.07
N VAL A 46 -6.23 -6.35 2.78
CA VAL A 46 -7.35 -5.56 2.24
C VAL A 46 -8.63 -5.85 3.02
N ALA A 47 -8.98 -7.13 3.22
CA ALA A 47 -10.17 -7.51 3.95
C ALA A 47 -10.15 -6.99 5.41
N ALA A 48 -8.99 -7.02 6.08
CA ALA A 48 -8.82 -6.49 7.42
C ALA A 48 -9.03 -4.97 7.47
N ILE A 49 -8.46 -4.22 6.51
CA ILE A 49 -8.67 -2.77 6.38
C ILE A 49 -10.16 -2.47 6.16
N ARG A 50 -10.84 -3.25 5.32
CA ARG A 50 -12.28 -3.05 5.03
C ARG A 50 -13.21 -3.36 6.20
N ARG A 51 -12.78 -4.17 7.17
CA ARG A 51 -13.52 -4.35 8.44
C ARG A 51 -13.41 -3.12 9.35
N ILE A 52 -12.37 -2.31 9.18
CA ILE A 52 -12.16 -1.08 9.95
C ILE A 52 -12.84 0.10 9.24
N THR A 53 -12.72 0.21 7.91
CA THR A 53 -13.24 1.35 7.16
C THR A 53 -13.46 1.08 5.68
N ASN A 54 -14.46 1.73 5.09
CA ASN A 54 -14.72 1.76 3.65
C ASN A 54 -14.09 2.96 2.93
N LYS A 55 -13.31 3.79 3.63
CA LYS A 55 -12.61 4.94 3.04
C LYS A 55 -11.57 4.49 1.99
N PRO A 56 -11.30 5.30 0.96
CA PRO A 56 -10.34 4.96 -0.09
C PRO A 56 -8.93 4.79 0.51
N ILE A 57 -8.22 3.75 0.09
CA ILE A 57 -6.79 3.61 0.42
C ILE A 57 -6.04 4.46 -0.59
N ARG A 58 -5.33 5.50 -0.13
CA ARG A 58 -4.68 6.45 -1.05
C ARG A 58 -3.17 6.33 -1.08
N TYR A 59 -2.57 5.90 0.03
CA TYR A 59 -1.13 5.82 0.17
C TYR A 59 -0.70 4.50 0.77
N ILE A 60 0.36 3.94 0.19
CA ILE A 60 1.18 2.88 0.76
C ILE A 60 2.55 3.49 1.02
N ILE A 61 3.04 3.44 2.26
CA ILE A 61 4.38 3.89 2.63
C ILE A 61 5.22 2.62 2.84
N ASN A 62 6.28 2.45 2.05
CA ASN A 62 7.23 1.36 2.28
C ASN A 62 8.42 1.84 3.10
N THR A 63 8.59 1.24 4.27
CA THR A 63 9.71 1.54 5.17
C THR A 63 10.97 0.75 4.79
N HIS A 64 10.79 -0.40 4.15
CA HIS A 64 11.86 -1.31 3.76
C HIS A 64 11.55 -1.99 2.41
N PHE A 65 12.57 -2.56 1.77
CA PHE A 65 12.43 -3.18 0.44
C PHE A 65 12.12 -4.68 0.47
N HIS A 66 12.31 -5.34 1.62
CA HIS A 66 12.09 -6.79 1.73
C HIS A 66 10.63 -7.17 1.51
N ALA A 67 10.41 -8.40 1.05
CA ALA A 67 9.10 -8.91 0.66
C ALA A 67 8.10 -9.00 1.82
N ASP A 68 8.57 -9.10 3.07
CA ASP A 68 7.75 -9.04 4.27
C ASP A 68 7.22 -7.63 4.59
N HIS A 69 7.67 -6.61 3.87
CA HIS A 69 7.20 -5.22 3.97
C HIS A 69 6.51 -4.72 2.69
N THR A 70 6.78 -5.33 1.53
CA THR A 70 6.32 -4.81 0.22
C THR A 70 5.52 -5.82 -0.59
N GLY A 71 5.45 -7.08 -0.16
CA GLY A 71 4.84 -8.16 -0.94
C GLY A 71 3.37 -7.91 -1.26
N GLY A 72 2.62 -7.30 -0.36
CA GLY A 72 1.20 -6.96 -0.57
C GLY A 72 0.94 -5.71 -1.40
N ASN A 73 1.97 -4.98 -1.86
CA ASN A 73 1.81 -3.69 -2.56
C ASN A 73 0.85 -3.80 -3.76
N VAL A 74 0.97 -4.85 -4.57
CA VAL A 74 0.09 -5.04 -5.74
C VAL A 74 -1.38 -5.18 -5.33
N ALA A 75 -1.66 -5.95 -4.27
CA ALA A 75 -3.02 -6.19 -3.81
C ALA A 75 -3.64 -4.94 -3.17
N ILE A 76 -2.86 -4.24 -2.34
CA ILE A 76 -3.32 -3.03 -1.65
C ILE A 76 -3.45 -1.87 -2.65
N GLY A 77 -2.51 -1.74 -3.58
CA GLY A 77 -2.52 -0.74 -4.64
C GLY A 77 -3.79 -0.84 -5.48
N LYS A 78 -4.12 -2.05 -5.97
CA LYS A 78 -5.33 -2.34 -6.74
C LYS A 78 -6.64 -2.18 -5.96
N ALA A 79 -6.60 -2.24 -4.64
CA ALA A 79 -7.77 -2.05 -3.78
C ALA A 79 -7.93 -0.58 -3.31
N GLY A 80 -6.97 0.27 -3.67
CA GLY A 80 -6.96 1.69 -3.37
C GLY A 80 -7.41 2.53 -4.55
N ASP A 81 -7.46 3.84 -4.34
CA ASP A 81 -7.86 4.81 -5.32
C ASP A 81 -6.75 5.85 -5.49
N SER A 82 -6.59 6.35 -6.71
CA SER A 82 -5.67 7.46 -6.98
C SER A 82 -6.07 8.71 -6.20
N VAL A 83 -5.09 9.51 -5.81
CA VAL A 83 -5.35 10.83 -5.22
C VAL A 83 -6.04 11.71 -6.27
N PRO A 84 -7.23 12.25 -6.00
CA PRO A 84 -7.88 13.16 -6.94
C PRO A 84 -7.00 14.39 -7.13
N VAL A 85 -6.50 14.61 -8.36
CA VAL A 85 -5.85 15.87 -8.72
C VAL A 85 -6.93 16.80 -9.23
N GLN A 86 -7.24 17.83 -8.44
CA GLN A 86 -8.27 18.79 -8.79
C GLN A 86 -7.62 19.98 -9.50
N PHE A 87 -7.66 19.98 -10.82
CA PHE A 87 -7.37 21.15 -11.63
C PHE A 87 -8.67 21.89 -11.92
N PRO A 88 -8.74 23.23 -11.79
CA PRO A 88 -9.88 23.98 -12.30
C PRO A 88 -10.03 23.67 -13.80
N ASP A 89 -11.23 23.22 -14.18
CA ASP A 89 -11.67 22.89 -15.53
C ASP A 89 -11.07 21.63 -16.20
N VAL A 90 -10.38 20.75 -15.45
CA VAL A 90 -9.94 19.44 -15.98
C VAL A 90 -10.44 18.30 -15.10
N PHE A 91 -11.51 17.64 -15.54
CA PHE A 91 -11.95 16.37 -14.97
C PHE A 91 -11.12 15.24 -15.59
N THR A 92 -10.01 14.88 -14.96
CA THR A 92 -9.26 13.68 -15.35
C THR A 92 -9.84 12.47 -14.61
N SER A 93 -10.55 11.59 -15.31
CA SER A 93 -10.70 10.22 -14.83
C SER A 93 -9.34 9.53 -15.01
N SER A 94 -8.53 9.49 -13.95
CA SER A 94 -7.30 8.69 -13.93
C SER A 94 -7.65 7.26 -14.31
N LEU A 95 -7.07 6.73 -15.40
CA LEU A 95 -7.30 5.36 -15.87
C LEU A 95 -6.58 4.30 -15.02
N ALA A 96 -5.81 4.71 -14.02
CA ALA A 96 -5.23 3.83 -13.01
C ALA A 96 -5.69 4.28 -11.62
N GLU A 97 -6.74 3.62 -11.14
CA GLU A 97 -7.28 3.73 -9.77
C GLU A 97 -6.42 2.88 -8.83
N THR A 98 -5.19 3.32 -8.53
CA THR A 98 -4.36 2.63 -7.54
C THR A 98 -3.83 3.60 -6.50
N ALA A 99 -3.68 3.12 -5.27
CA ALA A 99 -3.00 3.88 -4.22
C ALA A 99 -1.57 4.24 -4.66
N ALA A 100 -1.10 5.44 -4.32
CA ALA A 100 0.27 5.85 -4.54
C ALA A 100 1.21 5.09 -3.58
N ILE A 101 2.33 4.58 -4.10
CA ILE A 101 3.33 3.87 -3.30
C ILE A 101 4.50 4.83 -3.07
N VAL A 102 4.64 5.31 -1.85
CA VAL A 102 5.66 6.27 -1.44
C VAL A 102 6.81 5.55 -0.76
N ALA A 103 8.05 5.82 -1.18
CA ALA A 103 9.21 5.32 -0.46
C ALA A 103 10.45 6.18 -0.70
N HIS A 104 11.46 6.04 0.17
CA HIS A 104 12.78 6.57 -0.14
C HIS A 104 13.36 5.90 -1.41
N GLU A 105 14.06 6.65 -2.27
CA GLU A 105 14.61 6.16 -3.56
C GLU A 105 15.44 4.87 -3.46
N ASN A 106 16.11 4.65 -2.32
CA ASN A 106 16.86 3.42 -2.05
C ASN A 106 15.99 2.16 -1.98
N VAL A 107 14.70 2.28 -1.64
CA VAL A 107 13.74 1.17 -1.71
C VAL A 107 13.50 0.80 -3.17
N LEU A 108 13.18 1.78 -4.03
CA LEU A 108 13.01 1.56 -5.47
C LEU A 108 14.26 0.95 -6.10
N LYS A 109 15.46 1.47 -5.80
CA LYS A 109 16.74 0.94 -6.31
C LYS A 109 16.96 -0.53 -5.95
N LYS A 110 16.40 -1.01 -4.83
CA LYS A 110 16.52 -2.41 -4.37
C LYS A 110 15.39 -3.31 -4.84
N MET A 111 14.21 -2.75 -5.15
CA MET A 111 13.06 -3.49 -5.68
C MET A 111 13.08 -3.64 -7.20
N SER A 112 13.77 -2.72 -7.89
CA SER A 112 13.86 -2.67 -9.34
C SER A 112 15.13 -3.32 -9.88
N ALA A 113 15.18 -3.47 -11.19
CA ALA A 113 16.40 -3.82 -11.93
C ALA A 113 16.45 -3.04 -13.24
N PRO A 114 17.66 -2.86 -13.81
CA PRO A 114 17.81 -2.29 -15.15
C PRO A 114 17.01 -3.07 -16.20
N THR A 115 16.58 -2.39 -17.26
CA THR A 115 15.85 -3.00 -18.39
C THR A 115 16.58 -4.23 -18.93
N GLY A 116 15.83 -5.32 -19.15
CA GLY A 116 16.36 -6.59 -19.61
C GLY A 116 16.93 -7.49 -18.51
N ARG A 117 16.89 -7.06 -17.24
CA ARG A 117 17.18 -7.92 -16.08
C ARG A 117 15.93 -8.19 -15.27
N GLN A 118 15.92 -9.34 -14.61
CA GLN A 118 14.85 -9.70 -13.67
C GLN A 118 14.96 -8.83 -12.41
N ALA A 119 13.87 -8.14 -12.08
CA ALA A 119 13.77 -7.38 -10.85
C ALA A 119 13.43 -8.30 -9.65
N PRO A 120 13.88 -7.96 -8.43
CA PRO A 120 13.51 -8.68 -7.22
C PRO A 120 12.01 -8.63 -6.91
N ALA A 121 11.34 -7.53 -7.25
CA ALA A 121 9.91 -7.35 -7.06
C ALA A 121 9.17 -7.08 -8.39
N PRO A 122 7.89 -7.45 -8.52
CA PRO A 122 7.07 -7.11 -9.67
C PRO A 122 6.99 -5.60 -9.90
N PHE A 123 6.96 -5.16 -11.16
CA PHE A 123 6.91 -3.74 -11.53
C PHE A 123 5.75 -2.98 -10.85
N ASP A 124 4.55 -3.58 -10.83
CA ASP A 124 3.34 -3.01 -10.20
C ASP A 124 3.43 -2.89 -8.67
N ALA A 125 4.49 -3.40 -8.04
CA ALA A 125 4.75 -3.28 -6.61
C ALA A 125 5.72 -2.13 -6.27
N TRP A 126 6.32 -1.49 -7.26
CA TRP A 126 7.39 -0.51 -7.02
C TRP A 126 6.84 0.81 -6.49
N PRO A 127 7.66 1.56 -5.71
CA PRO A 127 7.35 2.95 -5.38
C PRO A 127 7.09 3.80 -6.64
N THR A 128 6.04 4.61 -6.57
CA THR A 128 5.60 5.55 -7.61
C THR A 128 5.94 6.99 -7.27
N GLU A 129 6.23 7.28 -5.99
CA GLU A 129 6.57 8.61 -5.45
C GLU A 129 7.83 8.55 -4.56
#